data_AF-A0A158D1J5-F1
#
_entry.id   AF-A0A158D1J5-F1
#
_cell.length_a   1.000
_cell.length_b   1.000
_cell.length_c   1.000
_cell.angle_alpha   90.00
_cell.angle_beta   90.00
_cell.angle_gamma   90.00
#
_symmetry.space_group_name_H-M   'P 1'
#
loop_
_entity.id
_entity.type
_entity.pdbx_description
1 polymer ?
#
loop_
_entity_poly.entity_id
_entity_poly.type
_entity_poly.pdbx_seq_one_letter_code
_entity_poly.pdbx_strand_id
1 'polypeptide(L)' 'MVFSYRDMMVTPAAVRQGDAFAATARIQHLNGMERSVRLPGEFPNVEEAIRYAIAAGFEYIDFEQRC' A
#
# COMPACT_ATOMS: atom_id res chain seq x y z
N MET A 1 -3.61 10.45 -0.09
CA MET A 1 -2.30 10.93 -0.58
C MET A 1 -1.88 9.96 -1.68
N VAL A 2 -1.54 10.41 -2.88
CA VAL A 2 -1.18 9.53 -4.01
C VAL A 2 0.27 9.83 -4.37
N PHE A 3 1.10 8.80 -4.50
CA PHE A 3 2.51 8.93 -4.85
C PHE A 3 2.72 8.41 -6.28
N SER A 4 3.42 9.17 -7.12
CA SER A 4 3.75 8.76 -8.49
C SER A 4 5.18 8.20 -8.52
N TYR A 5 5.35 6.96 -8.97
CA TYR A 5 6.65 6.28 -9.08
C TYR A 5 6.73 5.54 -10.42
N ARG A 6 7.75 5.84 -11.26
CA ARG A 6 8.06 5.13 -12.54
C ARG A 6 6.82 4.58 -13.28
N ASP A 7 5.92 5.48 -13.70
CA ASP A 7 4.70 5.11 -14.43
C ASP A 7 3.62 4.39 -13.61
N MET A 8 3.57 4.62 -12.29
CA MET A 8 2.60 4.01 -11.38
C MET A 8 2.13 5.02 -10.33
N MET A 9 0.84 5.00 -10.01
CA MET A 9 0.24 5.71 -8.89
C MET A 9 0.03 4.74 -7.72
N VAL A 10 0.63 5.06 -6.57
CA VAL A 10 0.49 4.29 -5.34
C VAL A 10 -0.40 5.04 -4.37
N THR A 11 -1.48 4.40 -3.95
CA THR A 11 -2.43 4.93 -2.97
C THR A 11 -2.43 4.03 -1.73
N PRO A 12 -1.92 4.50 -0.58
CA PRO A 12 -2.00 3.79 0.68
C PRO A 12 -3.47 3.74 1.15
N ALA A 13 -3.86 2.60 1.68
CA ALA A 13 -5.19 2.34 2.20
C ALA A 13 -5.12 1.43 3.43
N ALA A 14 -6.08 1.57 4.33
CA ALA A 14 -6.28 0.64 5.43
C ALA A 14 -7.55 -0.17 5.15
N VAL A 15 -7.44 -1.49 5.24
CA VAL A 15 -8.58 -2.40 5.08
C VAL A 15 -8.88 -3.05 6.41
N ARG A 16 -10.13 -2.98 6.86
CA ARG A 16 -10.55 -3.65 8.09
C ARG A 16 -10.52 -5.17 7.90
N GLN A 17 -9.87 -5.89 8.81
CA GLN A 17 -9.90 -7.34 8.92
C GLN A 17 -10.33 -7.73 10.34
N GLY A 18 -11.61 -8.08 10.49
CA GLY A 18 -12.19 -8.37 11.80
C GLY A 18 -12.12 -7.15 12.72
N ASP A 19 -11.38 -7.28 13.82
CA ASP A 19 -11.15 -6.24 14.83
C ASP A 19 -9.89 -5.39 14.59
N ALA A 20 -9.07 -5.75 13.60
CA ALA A 20 -7.85 -5.03 13.24
C ALA A 20 -7.94 -4.38 11.85
N PHE A 21 -6.92 -3.61 11.50
CA PHE A 21 -6.73 -3.00 10.19
C PHE A 21 -5.44 -3.53 9.55
N ALA A 22 -5.53 -3.95 8.30
CA ALA A 22 -4.38 -4.29 7.48
C ALA A 22 -3.95 -3.08 6.66
N ALA A 23 -2.65 -2.79 6.64
CA ALA A 23 -2.07 -1.81 5.73
C ALA A 23 -2.07 -2.39 4.30
N THR A 24 -2.53 -1.60 3.35
CA THR A 24 -2.59 -1.98 1.93
C THR A 24 -2.10 -0.83 1.06
N ALA A 25 -1.55 -1.16 -0.10
CA ALA A 25 -1.18 -0.20 -1.13
C ALA A 25 -1.88 -0.59 -2.43
N ARG A 26 -2.68 0.33 -2.98
CA ARG A 26 -3.24 0.19 -4.33
C ARG A 26 -2.25 0.79 -5.31
N ILE A 27 -1.78 -0.04 -6.22
CA ILE A 27 -0.83 0.32 -7.26
C ILE A 27 -1.61 0.35 -8.57
N GLN A 28 -1.66 1.51 -9.19
CA GLN A 28 -2.26 1.71 -10.51
C GLN A 28 -1.13 1.98 -11.50
N HIS A 29 -0.91 1.05 -12.41
CA HIS A 29 0.04 1.23 -13.51
C HIS A 29 -0.58 2.13 -14.60
N LEU A 30 0.24 2.95 -15.26
CA LEU A 30 -0.21 3.81 -16.36
C LEU A 30 -0.70 3.03 -17.60
N ASN A 31 -0.41 1.73 -17.68
CA ASN A 31 -0.97 0.83 -18.71
C ASN A 31 -2.41 0.38 -18.39
N GLY A 32 -3.02 0.87 -17.31
CA GLY A 32 -4.39 0.56 -16.89
C GLY A 32 -4.52 -0.65 -15.97
N MET A 33 -3.42 -1.31 -15.61
CA MET A 33 -3.47 -2.42 -14.64
C MET A 33 -3.51 -1.89 -13.20
N GLU A 34 -4.42 -2.41 -12.40
CA GLU A 34 -4.49 -2.12 -10.96
C GLU A 34 -4.21 -3.38 -10.14
N ARG A 35 -3.36 -3.23 -9.12
CA ARG A 35 -3.04 -4.27 -8.15
C ARG A 35 -3.14 -3.72 -6.74
N SER A 36 -3.76 -4.48 -5.86
CA SER A 36 -3.75 -4.18 -4.42
C SER A 36 -2.75 -5.11 -3.75
N VAL A 37 -1.77 -4.53 -3.08
CA VAL A 37 -0.76 -5.25 -2.32
C VAL A 37 -1.07 -5.10 -0.83
N ARG A 38 -1.16 -6.22 -0.12
CA ARG A 38 -1.26 -6.22 1.33
C ARG A 38 0.15 -6.11 1.91
N LEU A 39 0.36 -5.09 2.73
CA LEU A 39 1.61 -4.89 3.45
C LEU A 39 1.59 -5.71 4.74
N PRO A 40 2.75 -6.17 5.24
CA PRO A 40 2.82 -6.92 6.48
C PRO A 40 2.37 -6.06 7.67
N GLY A 41 1.75 -6.69 8.66
CA GLY A 41 1.30 -6.04 9.90
C GLY A 41 -0.22 -5.93 10.05
N GLU A 42 -0.65 -5.89 11.31
CA GLU A 42 -2.03 -5.66 11.73
C GLU A 42 -2.04 -4.52 12.74
N PHE A 43 -2.96 -3.58 12.58
CA PHE A 43 -2.99 -2.34 13.34
C PHE A 43 -4.32 -2.19 14.08
N PRO A 44 -4.33 -1.65 15.30
CA PRO A 44 -5.56 -1.50 16.08
C PRO A 44 -6.47 -0.39 15.55
N ASN A 45 -5.95 0.52 14.72
CA ASN A 45 -6.70 1.64 14.16
C ASN A 45 -6.27 1.96 12.71
N VAL A 46 -7.15 2.67 12.01
CA VAL A 46 -6.96 3.10 10.61
C VAL A 46 -5.74 4.00 10.45
N GLU A 47 -5.48 4.89 11.40
CA GLU A 47 -4.44 5.90 11.27
C GLU A 47 -3.04 5.28 11.26
N GLU A 48 -2.77 4.34 12.16
CA GLU A 48 -1.52 3.60 12.20
C GLU A 48 -1.33 2.73 10.96
N ALA A 49 -2.38 2.05 10.49
CA ALA A 49 -2.34 1.30 9.24
C ALA A 49 -1.99 2.19 8.03
N ILE A 50 -2.57 3.40 7.94
CA ILE A 50 -2.27 4.34 6.85
C ILE A 50 -0.85 4.89 6.97
N ARG A 51 -0.41 5.28 8.17
CA ARG A 51 0.97 5.76 8.40
C ARG A 51 1.99 4.69 8.01
N TYR A 52 1.75 3.45 8.41
CA TYR A 52 2.58 2.33 8.01
C TYR A 52 2.54 2.11 6.50
N ALA A 53 1.36 2.14 5.87
CA ALA A 53 1.22 1.98 4.43
C ALA A 53 1.97 3.06 3.63
N ILE A 54 2.03 4.30 4.13
CA ILE A 54 2.81 5.38 3.53
C ILE A 54 4.31 5.08 3.66
N ALA A 55 4.78 4.69 4.85
CA ALA A 55 6.19 4.41 5.09
C ALA A 55 6.68 3.17 4.31
N ALA A 56 5.99 2.04 4.46
CA ALA A 56 6.35 0.77 3.86
C ALA A 56 6.03 0.71 2.36
N GLY A 57 5.07 1.50 1.86
CA GLY A 57 4.69 1.51 0.45
C GLY A 57 5.85 1.87 -0.48
N PHE A 58 6.81 2.69 -0.02
CA PHE A 58 8.01 2.98 -0.81
C PHE A 58 8.99 1.81 -0.86
N GLU A 59 9.21 1.13 0.26
CA GLU A 59 10.23 0.07 0.38
C GLU A 59 9.75 -1.27 -0.21
N TYR A 60 8.49 -1.65 0.01
CA TYR A 60 7.94 -2.92 -0.47
C TYR A 60 7.73 -2.95 -1.99
N ILE A 61 7.34 -1.82 -2.58
CA ILE A 61 7.11 -1.72 -4.03
C ILE A 61 8.44 -1.73 -4.80
N ASP A 62 9.51 -1.13 -4.25
CA ASP A 62 10.84 -1.22 -4.86
C ASP A 62 11.43 -2.64 -4.74
N PHE A 63 11.14 -3.34 -3.63
CA PHE A 63 11.57 -4.72 -3.42
C PHE A 63 10.85 -5.74 -4.33
N GLU A 64 9.52 -5.71 -4.43
CA GLU A 64 8.77 -6.64 -5.30
C GLU A 64 9.05 -6.43 -6.80
N GLN A 65 9.44 -5.23 -7.25
CA GLN A 65 9.79 -4.98 -8.66
C GLN A 65 11.26 -5.25 -9.01
N ARG A 66 12.08 -5.64 -8.03
CA ARG A 66 13.50 -6.02 -8.25
C ARG A 66 13.70 -7.53 -8.46
N CYS A 67 12.64 -8.32 -8.51
CA CYS A 67 12.68 -9.75 -8.82
C CYS A 67 12.00 -10.06 -10.16
#